data_AF-A0A7S1VNG1-F1
#
_entry.id   AF-A0A7S1VNG1-F1
#
_cell.length_a   1.000
_cell.length_b   1.000
_cell.length_c   1.000
_cell.angle_alpha   90.00
_cell.angle_beta   90.00
_cell.angle_gamma   90.00
#
_symmetry.space_group_name_H-M   'P 1'
#
loop_
_entity.id
_entity.type
_entity.pdbx_description
1 polymer ?
#
loop_
_entity_poly.entity_id
_entity_poly.type
_entity_poly.pdbx_seq_one_letter_code
_entity_poly.pdbx_strand_id
1 'polypeptide(L)'
;MFASNQMRQRGGGGGGLPMTGGNAGLPTGAASLISPFRPSANDGSGRAIQMESPFRRMWRTASGYTKGSWYGTIISVLIFFLGVRTLWRTNASIWLTCHAQGCELQITPPQGSTLKMKLARKQLVKSEAIKVSAEGDFVRLDTSPQVTRTKGKKAKYQNSGPDVDGNYNSYHVVFREPSDEYRDYGDEEHPEVSLAPIYEYTYPESASGNRVLQMRKFNLGQTKRRTRTMVSKVDSYVRQRRHKLTIKENCALSWQGVLATVLGLFAFLLTILIGQFSEPEDPWKRKPSKRGVRQPPKPPSRTTKSRVGPSYKGSGNRYSSVPKQSTSRKSN
;
A
#
# COMPACT_ATOMS: atom_id res chain seq x y z
N MET A 1 -1.89 -7.57 40.92
CA MET A 1 -0.65 -6.85 40.56
C MET A 1 0.20 -7.80 39.73
N PHE A 2 0.16 -7.71 38.41
CA PHE A 2 1.07 -8.45 37.53
C PHE A 2 1.59 -7.52 36.45
N ALA A 3 2.91 -7.53 36.32
CA ALA A 3 3.71 -6.56 35.61
C ALA A 3 3.52 -6.68 34.09
N SER A 4 3.33 -5.52 33.46
CA SER A 4 3.36 -5.32 32.02
C SER A 4 4.76 -5.61 31.48
N ASN A 5 4.93 -6.72 30.76
CA ASN A 5 6.12 -6.93 29.94
C ASN A 5 6.00 -6.09 28.67
N GLN A 6 6.56 -4.88 28.73
CA GLN A 6 6.87 -4.11 27.51
C GLN A 6 7.98 -4.84 26.75
N MET A 7 7.63 -5.32 25.57
CA MET A 7 8.59 -5.85 24.61
C MET A 7 9.42 -4.70 24.06
N ARG A 8 10.58 -4.51 24.68
CA ARG A 8 11.68 -3.63 24.30
C ARG A 8 12.19 -4.05 22.92
N GLN A 9 11.87 -3.27 21.89
CA GLN A 9 12.48 -3.44 20.56
C GLN A 9 13.99 -3.17 20.69
N ARG A 10 14.76 -4.25 20.56
CA ARG A 10 16.21 -4.24 20.41
C ARG A 10 16.56 -3.62 19.06
N GLY A 11 17.51 -2.70 19.10
CA GLY A 11 18.04 -2.00 17.94
C GLY A 11 18.58 -2.96 16.87
N GLY A 12 18.12 -2.75 15.65
CA GLY A 12 18.81 -3.18 14.45
C GLY A 12 19.74 -2.05 14.01
N GLY A 13 21.05 -2.28 14.16
CA GLY A 13 22.10 -1.37 13.72
C GLY A 13 21.98 -1.09 12.23
N GLY A 14 21.84 0.20 11.90
CA GLY A 14 22.05 0.69 10.55
C GLY A 14 23.54 0.57 10.21
N GLY A 15 23.89 -0.48 9.48
CA GLY A 15 25.17 -0.58 8.79
C GLY A 15 25.26 0.55 7.77
N GLY A 16 26.03 1.58 8.11
CA GLY A 16 26.42 2.64 7.19
C GLY A 16 27.28 2.06 6.08
N LEU A 17 26.84 2.25 4.84
CA LEU A 17 27.68 2.05 3.67
C LEU A 17 28.73 3.18 3.63
N PRO A 18 30.04 2.89 3.61
CA PRO A 18 31.03 3.91 3.32
C PRO A 18 30.95 4.27 1.85
N MET A 19 30.50 5.49 1.55
CA MET A 19 30.75 6.14 0.26
C MET A 19 32.23 6.50 0.20
N THR A 20 33.05 5.55 -0.26
CA THR A 20 34.43 5.78 -0.66
C THR A 20 34.43 6.65 -1.92
N GLY A 21 34.63 7.95 -1.71
CA GLY A 21 35.02 8.90 -2.75
C GLY A 21 36.44 8.61 -3.23
N GLY A 22 36.55 7.89 -4.34
CA GLY A 22 37.79 7.73 -5.07
C GLY A 22 38.09 8.98 -5.89
N ASN A 23 38.90 9.87 -5.32
CA ASN A 23 39.65 10.88 -6.05
C ASN A 23 40.78 10.16 -6.80
N ALA A 24 40.59 9.85 -8.07
CA ALA A 24 41.68 9.48 -8.97
C ALA A 24 42.22 10.74 -9.64
N GLY A 25 43.18 11.38 -8.96
CA GLY A 25 44.10 12.30 -9.62
C GLY A 25 45.11 11.48 -10.43
N LEU A 26 45.25 11.83 -11.70
CA LEU A 26 46.40 11.44 -12.52
C LEU A 26 46.98 12.71 -13.14
N PRO A 27 48.23 13.06 -12.80
CA PRO A 27 48.96 14.16 -13.42
C PRO A 27 49.82 13.60 -14.55
N THR A 28 49.69 14.15 -15.75
CA THR A 28 50.75 14.08 -16.75
C THR A 28 50.74 15.37 -17.54
N GLY A 29 51.69 16.24 -17.20
CA GLY A 29 52.12 17.30 -18.08
C GLY A 29 52.80 16.70 -19.30
N ALA A 30 52.50 17.26 -20.46
CA ALA A 30 53.42 17.30 -21.58
C ALA A 30 53.30 18.70 -22.18
N ALA A 31 54.35 19.48 -21.97
CA ALA A 31 54.58 20.70 -22.70
C ALA A 31 54.82 20.37 -24.18
N SER A 32 54.11 21.05 -25.06
CA SER A 32 54.56 21.24 -26.44
C SER A 32 54.27 22.67 -26.85
N LEU A 33 55.29 23.51 -26.67
CA LEU A 33 55.47 24.76 -27.39
C LEU A 33 55.57 24.43 -28.88
N ILE A 34 54.63 24.91 -29.70
CA ILE A 34 54.86 25.40 -31.07
C ILE A 34 53.75 26.44 -31.34
N SER A 35 54.19 27.63 -31.72
CA SER A 35 53.39 28.84 -31.99
C SER A 35 52.92 28.87 -33.47
N PRO A 36 52.43 29.99 -34.02
CA PRO A 36 51.03 30.26 -34.27
C PRO A 36 50.69 30.24 -35.77
N PHE A 37 49.50 29.78 -36.15
CA PHE A 37 48.89 30.16 -37.43
C PHE A 37 47.39 30.36 -37.27
N ARG A 38 46.96 31.62 -37.35
CA ARG A 38 45.58 32.01 -37.59
C ARG A 38 45.37 32.18 -39.09
N PRO A 39 44.47 31.38 -39.69
CA PRO A 39 43.54 31.85 -40.70
C PRO A 39 42.13 31.74 -40.10
N SER A 40 41.57 32.85 -39.63
CA SER A 40 40.57 33.63 -40.37
C SER A 40 39.33 32.83 -40.78
N ALA A 41 38.31 32.95 -39.91
CA ALA A 41 36.91 33.20 -40.28
C ALA A 41 36.29 32.31 -41.36
N ASN A 42 35.84 31.14 -40.93
CA ASN A 42 34.50 30.65 -41.26
C ASN A 42 34.05 29.82 -40.05
N ASP A 43 33.34 30.47 -39.13
CA ASP A 43 32.70 29.83 -37.98
C ASP A 43 31.59 28.90 -38.48
N GLY A 44 31.98 27.77 -39.07
CA GLY A 44 31.23 26.53 -39.14
C GLY A 44 31.09 25.96 -37.73
N SER A 45 30.63 26.80 -36.80
CA SER A 45 30.16 26.46 -35.48
C SER A 45 29.00 25.51 -35.71
N GLY A 46 29.33 24.22 -35.86
CA GLY A 46 28.50 23.11 -35.46
C GLY A 46 28.29 23.17 -33.95
N ARG A 47 27.77 24.31 -33.45
CA ARG A 47 27.01 24.40 -32.22
C ARG A 47 25.96 23.34 -32.41
N ALA A 48 26.27 22.17 -31.83
CA ALA A 48 25.48 20.97 -31.92
C ALA A 48 24.04 21.42 -31.80
N ILE A 49 23.22 21.13 -32.81
CA ILE A 49 21.79 21.34 -32.76
C ILE A 49 21.37 20.50 -31.57
N GLN A 50 21.31 21.14 -30.40
CA GLN A 50 20.76 20.52 -29.21
C GLN A 50 19.31 20.36 -29.57
N MET A 51 18.98 19.16 -30.05
CA MET A 51 17.61 18.76 -30.30
C MET A 51 16.94 18.78 -28.93
N GLU A 52 16.40 19.94 -28.58
CA GLU A 52 15.60 20.08 -27.41
C GLU A 52 14.43 19.11 -27.57
N SER A 53 14.20 18.27 -26.57
CA SER A 53 13.20 17.21 -26.71
C SER A 53 11.86 17.84 -27.13
N PRO A 54 11.16 17.27 -28.12
CA PRO A 54 9.93 17.85 -28.65
C PRO A 54 8.91 18.12 -27.54
N PHE A 55 8.91 17.28 -26.50
CA PHE A 55 8.14 17.48 -25.27
C PHE A 55 8.45 18.77 -24.53
N ARG A 56 9.72 19.13 -24.32
CA ARG A 56 10.07 20.39 -23.64
C ARG A 56 9.61 21.61 -24.44
N ARG A 57 9.71 21.54 -25.77
CA ARG A 57 9.27 22.61 -26.66
C ARG A 57 7.74 22.76 -26.64
N MET A 58 7.00 21.65 -26.73
CA MET A 58 5.53 21.65 -26.59
C MET A 58 5.11 22.18 -25.22
N TRP A 59 5.76 21.74 -24.13
CA TRP A 59 5.40 22.17 -22.79
C TRP A 59 5.61 23.66 -22.54
N ARG A 60 6.71 24.25 -23.03
CA ARG A 60 6.94 25.70 -22.88
C ARG A 60 5.91 26.52 -23.65
N THR A 61 5.54 26.07 -24.84
CA THR A 61 4.62 26.78 -25.73
C THR A 61 3.15 26.56 -25.41
N ALA A 62 2.81 25.52 -24.64
CA ALA A 62 1.45 25.20 -24.25
C ALA A 62 0.80 26.33 -23.42
N SER A 63 -0.49 26.55 -23.69
CA SER A 63 -1.33 27.48 -22.95
C SER A 63 -1.47 27.07 -21.47
N GLY A 64 -1.88 28.00 -20.60
CA GLY A 64 -2.15 27.69 -19.20
C GLY A 64 -3.24 26.63 -19.01
N TYR A 65 -4.27 26.64 -19.87
CA TYR A 65 -5.35 25.65 -19.88
C TYR A 65 -4.84 24.27 -20.24
N THR A 66 -4.02 24.17 -21.29
CA THR A 66 -3.39 22.90 -21.72
C THR A 66 -2.49 22.34 -20.64
N LYS A 67 -1.71 23.19 -19.96
CA LYS A 67 -0.93 22.77 -18.79
C LYS A 67 -1.84 22.25 -17.67
N GLY A 68 -2.94 22.95 -17.39
CA GLY A 68 -3.93 22.55 -16.39
C GLY A 68 -4.57 21.19 -16.69
N SER A 69 -4.98 20.93 -17.93
CA SER A 69 -5.57 19.64 -18.34
C SER A 69 -4.56 18.50 -18.22
N TRP A 70 -3.29 18.74 -18.56
CA TRP A 70 -2.21 17.77 -18.32
C TRP A 70 -2.03 17.47 -16.82
N TYR A 71 -2.01 18.49 -15.95
CA TYR A 71 -1.93 18.26 -14.51
C TYR A 71 -3.14 17.47 -13.98
N GLY A 72 -4.36 17.81 -14.43
CA GLY A 72 -5.57 17.08 -14.05
C GLY A 72 -5.53 15.61 -14.50
N THR A 73 -5.01 15.35 -15.71
CA THR A 73 -4.85 13.99 -16.25
C THR A 73 -3.84 13.19 -15.40
N ILE A 74 -2.70 13.78 -15.04
CA ILE A 74 -1.71 13.10 -14.20
C ILE A 74 -2.27 12.80 -12.80
N ILE A 75 -2.97 13.77 -12.19
CA ILE A 75 -3.57 13.60 -10.86
C ILE A 75 -4.65 12.52 -10.88
N SER A 76 -5.53 12.50 -11.89
CA SER A 76 -6.59 11.48 -12.01
C SER A 76 -6.03 10.07 -12.20
N VAL A 77 -4.99 9.91 -13.04
CA VAL A 77 -4.25 8.65 -13.20
C VAL A 77 -3.61 8.21 -11.87
N LEU A 78 -3.03 9.15 -11.11
CA LEU A 78 -2.43 8.85 -9.81
C LEU A 78 -3.49 8.39 -8.79
N ILE A 79 -4.65 9.07 -8.72
CA ILE A 79 -5.76 8.67 -7.84
C ILE A 79 -6.28 7.27 -8.21
N PHE A 80 -6.46 7.01 -9.52
CA PHE A 80 -6.87 5.70 -10.02
C PHE A 80 -5.85 4.62 -9.63
N PHE A 81 -4.55 4.87 -9.86
CA PHE A 81 -3.48 3.95 -9.51
C PHE A 81 -3.42 3.67 -8.00
N LEU A 82 -3.59 4.69 -7.16
CA LEU A 82 -3.67 4.53 -5.71
C LEU A 82 -4.92 3.72 -5.30
N GLY A 83 -6.05 3.92 -5.96
CA GLY A 83 -7.26 3.11 -5.79
C GLY A 83 -7.00 1.64 -6.06
N VAL A 84 -6.46 1.30 -7.24
CA VAL A 84 -6.12 -0.07 -7.63
C VAL A 84 -5.09 -0.68 -6.67
N ARG A 85 -4.03 0.07 -6.33
CA ARG A 85 -3.00 -0.37 -5.38
C ARG A 85 -3.57 -0.64 -3.99
N THR A 86 -4.55 0.15 -3.55
CA THR A 86 -5.25 -0.05 -2.28
C THR A 86 -6.09 -1.33 -2.34
N LEU A 87 -6.86 -1.52 -3.41
CA LEU A 87 -7.65 -2.73 -3.62
C LEU A 87 -6.78 -3.99 -3.58
N TRP A 88 -5.65 -3.99 -4.30
CA TRP A 88 -4.73 -5.12 -4.33
C TRP A 88 -4.12 -5.43 -2.97
N ARG A 89 -3.66 -4.40 -2.23
CA ARG A 89 -3.08 -4.59 -0.90
C ARG A 89 -4.09 -5.03 0.16
N THR A 90 -5.38 -4.82 -0.05
CA THR A 90 -6.42 -5.21 0.90
C THR A 90 -7.03 -6.60 0.64
N ASN A 91 -6.62 -7.26 -0.46
CA ASN A 91 -7.12 -8.58 -0.82
C ASN A 91 -6.48 -9.65 0.05
N ALA A 92 -7.14 -10.00 1.14
CA ALA A 92 -6.84 -11.20 1.92
C ALA A 92 -8.00 -12.19 1.81
N SER A 93 -7.72 -13.50 1.81
CA SER A 93 -8.78 -14.51 1.85
C SER A 93 -8.35 -15.77 2.57
N ILE A 94 -9.30 -16.43 3.23
CA ILE A 94 -9.12 -17.70 3.93
C ILE A 94 -10.15 -18.68 3.39
N TRP A 95 -9.67 -19.79 2.85
CA TRP A 95 -10.49 -20.84 2.26
C TRP A 95 -10.21 -22.13 3.02
N LEU A 96 -11.26 -22.76 3.52
CA LEU A 96 -11.19 -24.06 4.17
C LEU A 96 -12.16 -24.99 3.44
N THR A 97 -11.60 -25.91 2.66
CA THR A 97 -12.34 -26.90 1.87
C THR A 97 -12.06 -28.28 2.41
N CYS A 98 -13.03 -28.88 3.10
CA CYS A 98 -12.94 -30.24 3.61
C CYS A 98 -13.80 -31.21 2.81
N HIS A 99 -13.22 -32.39 2.61
CA HIS A 99 -13.79 -33.59 2.03
C HIS A 99 -13.85 -34.69 3.10
N ALA A 100 -14.29 -35.91 2.75
CA ALA A 100 -14.48 -36.97 3.74
C ALA A 100 -13.20 -37.35 4.52
N GLN A 101 -12.05 -37.31 3.83
CA GLN A 101 -10.75 -37.74 4.35
C GLN A 101 -9.94 -36.61 5.00
N GLY A 102 -10.08 -35.37 4.54
CA GLY A 102 -9.25 -34.26 5.02
C GLY A 102 -9.74 -32.89 4.61
N CYS A 103 -9.07 -31.87 5.13
CA CYS A 103 -9.30 -30.47 4.87
C CYS A 103 -8.12 -29.85 4.11
N GLU A 104 -8.38 -28.97 3.17
CA GLU A 104 -7.39 -28.09 2.57
C GLU A 104 -7.64 -26.67 3.09
N LEU A 105 -6.65 -26.12 3.78
CA LEU A 105 -6.64 -24.75 4.27
C LEU A 105 -5.75 -23.93 3.34
N GLN A 106 -6.33 -22.92 2.70
CA GLN A 106 -5.61 -21.95 1.89
C GLN A 106 -5.75 -20.57 2.53
N ILE A 107 -4.63 -19.96 2.94
CA ILE A 107 -4.57 -18.61 3.49
C ILE A 107 -3.83 -17.74 2.47
N THR A 108 -4.51 -16.72 1.96
CA THR A 108 -3.94 -15.69 1.11
C THR A 108 -3.80 -14.41 1.94
N PRO A 109 -2.60 -14.09 2.46
CA PRO A 109 -2.38 -12.84 3.18
C PRO A 109 -2.50 -11.64 2.22
N PRO A 110 -2.73 -10.42 2.74
CA PRO A 110 -2.81 -9.19 1.92
C PRO A 110 -1.52 -8.89 1.14
N GLN A 111 -0.39 -9.38 1.65
CA GLN A 111 0.92 -9.30 1.01
C GLN A 111 1.60 -10.64 1.26
N GLY A 112 1.85 -11.42 0.21
CA GLY A 112 2.56 -12.70 0.33
C GLY A 112 2.06 -13.75 -0.64
N SER A 113 2.74 -14.89 -0.63
CA SER A 113 2.32 -16.09 -1.34
C SER A 113 1.14 -16.75 -0.63
N THR A 114 0.30 -17.44 -1.40
CA THR A 114 -0.79 -18.23 -0.84
C THR A 114 -0.22 -19.42 -0.08
N LEU A 115 -0.46 -19.49 1.22
CA LEU A 115 -0.15 -20.66 2.03
C LEU A 115 -1.23 -21.71 1.80
N LYS A 116 -0.84 -22.90 1.35
CA LYS A 116 -1.75 -24.04 1.19
C LYS A 116 -1.26 -25.20 2.04
N MET A 117 -2.14 -25.77 2.84
CA MET A 117 -1.84 -26.96 3.63
C MET A 117 -3.02 -27.92 3.66
N LYS A 118 -2.70 -29.21 3.77
CA LYS A 118 -3.69 -30.25 4.00
C LYS A 118 -3.69 -30.59 5.49
N LEU A 119 -4.87 -30.72 6.06
CA LEU A 119 -5.11 -31.04 7.47
C LEU A 119 -5.94 -32.31 7.53
N ALA A 120 -5.62 -33.20 8.46
CA ALA A 120 -6.45 -34.38 8.69
C ALA A 120 -7.79 -33.96 9.30
N ARG A 121 -8.86 -34.70 9.00
CA ARG A 121 -10.19 -34.38 9.54
C ARG A 121 -10.21 -34.38 11.08
N LYS A 122 -9.45 -35.28 11.72
CA LYS A 122 -9.32 -35.41 13.18
C LYS A 122 -8.68 -34.16 13.83
N GLN A 123 -7.89 -33.39 13.08
CA GLN A 123 -7.27 -32.15 13.58
C GLN A 123 -8.26 -31.00 13.73
N LEU A 124 -9.43 -31.07 13.08
CA LEU A 124 -10.48 -30.07 13.23
C LEU A 124 -11.37 -30.41 14.43
N VAL A 125 -11.21 -29.69 15.54
CA VAL A 125 -11.82 -30.07 16.83
C VAL A 125 -13.22 -29.49 17.00
N LYS A 126 -13.36 -28.17 16.86
CA LYS A 126 -14.62 -27.46 17.09
C LYS A 126 -14.57 -26.09 16.43
N SER A 127 -15.75 -25.46 16.34
CA SER A 127 -15.86 -24.04 16.04
C SER A 127 -16.63 -23.33 17.13
N GLU A 128 -16.28 -22.08 17.40
CA GLU A 128 -16.97 -21.28 18.41
C GLU A 128 -17.26 -19.89 17.84
N ALA A 129 -18.45 -19.39 18.15
CA ALA A 129 -18.81 -18.01 17.85
C ALA A 129 -18.17 -17.10 18.90
N ILE A 130 -17.51 -16.05 18.46
CA ILE A 130 -16.82 -15.09 19.32
C ILE A 130 -17.28 -13.66 19.06
N LYS A 131 -17.18 -12.85 20.11
CA LYS A 131 -17.29 -11.41 20.01
C LYS A 131 -15.89 -10.83 19.79
N VAL A 132 -15.80 -9.94 18.82
CA VAL A 132 -14.58 -9.23 18.46
C VAL A 132 -14.84 -7.75 18.70
N SER A 133 -13.86 -7.04 19.25
CA SER A 133 -13.93 -5.60 19.45
C SER A 133 -13.93 -4.85 18.11
N ALA A 134 -14.18 -3.54 18.13
CA ALA A 134 -14.11 -2.72 16.92
C ALA A 134 -12.68 -2.65 16.34
N GLU A 135 -11.67 -2.92 17.16
CA GLU A 135 -10.25 -2.97 16.81
C GLU A 135 -9.83 -4.32 16.22
N GLY A 136 -10.71 -5.34 16.31
CA GLY A 136 -10.41 -6.69 15.86
C GLY A 136 -9.84 -7.60 16.95
N ASP A 137 -9.79 -7.13 18.20
CA ASP A 137 -9.27 -7.89 19.33
C ASP A 137 -10.33 -8.80 19.95
N PHE A 138 -9.87 -9.92 20.52
CA PHE A 138 -10.75 -10.89 21.14
C PHE A 138 -11.21 -10.38 22.50
N VAL A 139 -12.53 -10.25 22.66
CA VAL A 139 -13.12 -10.06 23.97
C VAL A 139 -13.37 -11.47 24.52
N ARG A 140 -12.42 -11.99 25.31
CA ARG A 140 -12.65 -13.20 26.11
C ARG A 140 -13.73 -12.87 27.11
N LEU A 141 -14.94 -13.30 26.80
CA LEU A 141 -16.02 -13.32 27.78
C LEU A 141 -15.72 -14.52 28.66
N ASP A 142 -15.33 -14.26 29.91
CA ASP A 142 -15.25 -15.26 30.96
C ASP A 142 -16.67 -15.76 31.26
N THR A 143 -17.22 -16.49 30.31
CA THR A 143 -18.60 -16.93 30.32
C THR A 143 -18.60 -18.21 31.12
N SER A 144 -18.61 -18.08 32.45
CA SER A 144 -19.19 -19.13 33.27
C SER A 144 -20.61 -19.34 32.74
N PRO A 145 -20.99 -20.54 32.26
CA PRO A 145 -22.33 -20.78 31.77
C PRO A 145 -23.31 -20.62 32.93
N GLN A 146 -23.85 -19.41 33.09
CA GLN A 146 -24.97 -19.12 33.98
C GLN A 146 -26.21 -19.77 33.39
N VAL A 147 -26.35 -21.08 33.64
CA VAL A 147 -27.56 -21.83 33.31
C VAL A 147 -28.65 -21.37 34.29
N THR A 148 -29.36 -20.30 33.93
CA THR A 148 -30.56 -19.90 34.65
C THR A 148 -31.68 -20.88 34.33
N ARG A 149 -31.75 -21.97 35.11
CA ARG A 149 -32.83 -22.95 35.07
C ARG A 149 -34.13 -22.30 35.56
N THR A 150 -34.92 -21.76 34.65
CA THR A 150 -36.33 -21.43 34.94
C THR A 150 -37.14 -22.73 34.91
N LYS A 151 -37.59 -23.20 36.09
CA LYS A 151 -38.45 -24.39 36.25
C LYS A 151 -39.76 -24.20 35.47
N GLY A 152 -40.13 -25.19 34.64
CA GLY A 152 -41.51 -25.38 34.18
C GLY A 152 -41.83 -25.07 32.71
N LYS A 153 -40.90 -24.52 31.92
CA LYS A 153 -41.08 -24.40 30.46
C LYS A 153 -40.05 -25.29 29.76
N LYS A 154 -40.50 -26.08 28.76
CA LYS A 154 -39.61 -26.90 27.90
C LYS A 154 -38.39 -26.06 27.58
N ALA A 155 -37.21 -26.53 27.98
CA ALA A 155 -35.96 -25.79 27.85
C ALA A 155 -35.79 -25.42 26.38
N LYS A 156 -36.23 -24.22 26.01
CA LYS A 156 -35.90 -23.63 24.74
C LYS A 156 -34.40 -23.49 24.86
N TYR A 157 -33.64 -24.22 24.06
CA TYR A 157 -32.21 -23.98 23.89
C TYR A 157 -32.09 -22.51 23.47
N GLN A 158 -31.99 -21.62 24.46
CA GLN A 158 -31.58 -20.26 24.25
C GLN A 158 -30.17 -20.45 23.75
N ASN A 159 -30.04 -20.28 22.44
CA ASN A 159 -28.74 -20.13 21.80
C ASN A 159 -28.27 -18.73 22.18
N SER A 160 -28.10 -18.51 23.49
CA SER A 160 -27.48 -17.34 24.06
C SER A 160 -26.10 -17.33 23.42
N GLY A 161 -25.83 -16.33 22.59
CA GLY A 161 -24.49 -16.14 22.09
C GLY A 161 -23.49 -15.95 23.24
N PRO A 162 -22.21 -15.75 22.95
CA PRO A 162 -21.19 -15.55 23.98
C PRO A 162 -21.49 -14.35 24.89
N ASP A 163 -22.27 -13.38 24.42
CA ASP A 163 -22.69 -12.20 25.18
C ASP A 163 -24.10 -12.34 25.75
N VAL A 164 -24.43 -11.56 26.77
CA VAL A 164 -25.76 -11.50 27.42
C VAL A 164 -26.87 -11.20 26.40
N ASP A 165 -26.55 -10.38 25.39
CA ASP A 165 -27.43 -10.01 24.27
C ASP A 165 -27.41 -11.02 23.10
N GLY A 166 -26.64 -12.10 23.23
CA GLY A 166 -26.37 -13.05 22.15
C GLY A 166 -25.74 -12.40 20.92
N ASN A 167 -24.89 -11.38 21.12
CA ASN A 167 -24.14 -10.71 20.06
C ASN A 167 -22.81 -11.44 19.81
N TYR A 168 -22.62 -11.90 18.58
CA TYR A 168 -21.35 -12.42 18.06
C TYR A 168 -21.18 -11.98 16.62
N ASN A 169 -19.97 -11.54 16.29
CA ASN A 169 -19.65 -10.89 15.03
C ASN A 169 -18.62 -11.68 14.21
N SER A 170 -17.97 -12.69 14.82
CA SER A 170 -17.00 -13.57 14.17
C SER A 170 -17.06 -14.99 14.76
N TYR A 171 -16.28 -15.89 14.18
CA TYR A 171 -16.08 -17.24 14.68
C TYR A 171 -14.64 -17.65 14.47
N HIS A 172 -14.17 -18.54 15.33
CA HIS A 172 -12.89 -19.20 15.15
C HIS A 172 -13.07 -20.69 14.98
N VAL A 173 -12.04 -21.29 14.40
CA VAL A 173 -11.92 -22.72 14.21
C VAL A 173 -10.73 -23.19 15.04
N VAL A 174 -10.96 -24.21 15.86
CA VAL A 174 -9.95 -24.78 16.74
C VAL A 174 -9.34 -26.00 16.08
N PHE A 175 -8.03 -25.95 15.88
CA PHE A 175 -7.21 -27.02 15.36
C PHE A 175 -6.43 -27.68 16.49
N ARG A 176 -6.37 -29.01 16.49
CA ARG A 176 -5.51 -29.78 17.37
C ARG A 176 -4.11 -29.86 16.76
N GLU A 177 -3.11 -29.50 17.54
CA GLU A 177 -1.71 -29.72 17.18
C GLU A 177 -1.40 -31.21 17.31
N PRO A 178 -0.68 -31.83 16.36
CA PRO A 178 -0.36 -33.25 16.45
C PRO A 178 0.45 -33.52 17.72
N SER A 179 -0.06 -34.39 18.60
CA SER A 179 0.66 -34.83 19.79
C SER A 179 1.34 -36.16 19.52
N ASP A 180 2.58 -36.32 20.00
CA ASP A 180 3.34 -37.57 19.80
C ASP A 180 2.65 -38.80 20.43
N GLU A 181 1.74 -38.57 21.38
CA GLU A 181 0.96 -39.60 22.07
C GLU A 181 0.03 -40.41 21.13
N TYR A 182 -0.30 -39.89 19.93
CA TYR A 182 -1.16 -40.58 18.96
C TYR A 182 -0.41 -41.35 17.86
N ARG A 183 0.92 -41.33 17.86
CA ARG A 183 1.72 -42.03 16.83
C ARG A 183 1.72 -43.55 16.94
N ASP A 184 1.24 -44.12 18.05
CA ASP A 184 1.39 -45.56 18.34
C ASP A 184 0.24 -46.43 17.80
N TYR A 185 -0.87 -45.82 17.36
CA TYR A 185 -1.96 -46.55 16.71
C TYR A 185 -1.81 -46.43 15.20
N GLY A 186 -1.29 -47.49 14.56
CA GLY A 186 -0.90 -47.59 13.14
C GLY A 186 -1.98 -47.39 12.07
N ASP A 187 -2.83 -46.38 12.21
CA ASP A 187 -3.63 -45.82 11.12
C ASP A 187 -2.69 -45.03 10.17
N GLU A 188 -1.96 -45.73 9.30
CA GLU A 188 -1.03 -45.12 8.32
C GLU A 188 -1.73 -44.25 7.26
N GLU A 189 -3.07 -44.22 7.22
CA GLU A 189 -3.77 -43.69 6.05
C GLU A 189 -3.69 -42.16 5.91
N HIS A 190 -3.48 -41.41 7.01
CA HIS A 190 -3.37 -39.94 6.96
C HIS A 190 -2.41 -39.38 8.03
N PRO A 191 -1.14 -39.07 7.69
CA PRO A 191 -0.20 -38.49 8.64
C PRO A 191 -0.71 -37.13 9.10
N GLU A 192 -0.71 -36.91 10.41
CA GLU A 192 -1.06 -35.61 10.97
C GLU A 192 -0.03 -34.58 10.54
N VAL A 193 -0.52 -33.47 9.97
CA VAL A 193 0.35 -32.43 9.41
C VAL A 193 0.65 -31.40 10.49
N SER A 194 1.93 -31.02 10.62
CA SER A 194 2.35 -29.96 11.55
C SER A 194 1.68 -28.63 11.22
N LEU A 195 1.19 -27.94 12.25
CA LEU A 195 0.57 -26.62 12.14
C LEU A 195 1.59 -25.48 12.10
N ALA A 196 2.89 -25.77 12.10
CA ALA A 196 3.95 -24.77 12.11
C ALA A 196 3.80 -23.66 11.05
N PRO A 197 3.40 -23.95 9.79
CA PRO A 197 3.28 -22.90 8.78
C PRO A 197 2.15 -21.90 9.05
N ILE A 198 1.18 -22.21 9.93
CA ILE A 198 0.07 -21.31 10.29
C ILE A 198 0.21 -20.66 11.66
N TYR A 199 1.33 -20.83 12.36
CA TYR A 199 1.51 -20.20 13.68
C TYR A 199 1.43 -18.67 13.63
N GLU A 200 1.80 -18.05 12.50
CA GLU A 200 1.65 -16.59 12.33
C GLU A 200 0.17 -16.15 12.32
N TYR A 201 -0.74 -17.03 11.88
CA TYR A 201 -2.17 -16.74 11.73
C TYR A 201 -3.03 -17.30 12.87
N THR A 202 -2.43 -18.07 13.78
CA THR A 202 -3.15 -18.75 14.86
C THR A 202 -2.63 -18.33 16.22
N TYR A 203 -3.48 -18.43 17.24
CA TYR A 203 -3.10 -18.20 18.63
C TYR A 203 -3.26 -19.47 19.45
N PRO A 204 -2.41 -19.71 20.45
CA PRO A 204 -2.55 -20.87 21.32
C PRO A 204 -3.81 -20.75 22.19
N GLU A 205 -4.58 -21.83 22.27
CA GLU A 205 -5.65 -22.00 23.26
C GLU A 205 -4.99 -22.33 24.61
N SER A 206 -5.28 -21.54 25.64
CA SER A 206 -4.42 -21.35 26.84
C SER A 206 -4.09 -22.59 27.69
N ALA A 207 -4.61 -23.79 27.39
CA ALA A 207 -4.35 -24.99 28.19
C ALA A 207 -4.28 -26.31 27.40
N SER A 208 -4.79 -26.38 26.17
CA SER A 208 -5.07 -27.65 25.47
C SER A 208 -4.02 -28.04 24.43
N GLY A 209 -3.02 -27.18 24.18
CA GLY A 209 -2.14 -27.33 23.02
C GLY A 209 -2.84 -27.11 21.67
N ASN A 210 -4.13 -26.77 21.68
CA ASN A 210 -4.84 -26.45 20.45
C ASN A 210 -4.44 -25.06 19.94
N ARG A 211 -4.55 -24.89 18.63
CA ARG A 211 -4.36 -23.62 17.93
C ARG A 211 -5.67 -23.12 17.41
N VAL A 212 -5.93 -21.84 17.60
CA VAL A 212 -7.18 -21.22 17.18
C VAL A 212 -6.92 -20.32 15.98
N LEU A 213 -7.63 -20.59 14.89
CA LEU A 213 -7.63 -19.75 13.69
C LEU A 213 -8.88 -18.88 13.68
N GLN A 214 -8.67 -17.56 13.73
CA GLN A 214 -9.75 -16.61 13.52
C GLN A 214 -10.05 -16.53 12.02
N MET A 215 -11.22 -17.03 11.60
CA MET A 215 -11.58 -17.06 10.18
C MET A 215 -11.82 -15.66 9.59
N ARG A 216 -12.08 -14.65 10.43
CA ARG A 216 -12.37 -13.29 9.97
C ARG A 216 -12.01 -12.24 11.02
N LYS A 217 -10.98 -11.45 10.70
CA LYS A 217 -10.57 -10.25 11.46
C LYS A 217 -11.22 -8.95 10.95
N PHE A 218 -11.90 -8.99 9.80
CA PHE A 218 -12.35 -7.79 9.10
C PHE A 218 -13.78 -7.37 9.50
N ASN A 219 -13.87 -6.26 10.22
CA ASN A 219 -14.99 -5.64 10.96
C ASN A 219 -16.30 -5.31 10.21
N LEU A 220 -16.57 -5.88 9.04
CA LEU A 220 -17.75 -5.53 8.25
C LEU A 220 -18.87 -6.56 8.44
N GLY A 221 -19.68 -6.31 9.47
CA GLY A 221 -21.14 -6.55 9.48
C GLY A 221 -21.60 -7.97 9.13
N GLN A 222 -20.99 -9.02 9.68
CA GLN A 222 -21.63 -10.33 9.57
C GLN A 222 -22.94 -10.32 10.35
N THR A 223 -24.01 -10.78 9.68
CA THR A 223 -25.25 -11.06 10.38
C THR A 223 -25.01 -12.23 11.34
N LYS A 224 -25.52 -12.14 12.57
CA LYS A 224 -25.49 -13.25 13.54
C LYS A 224 -25.89 -14.59 12.91
N ARG A 225 -26.89 -14.55 12.03
CA ARG A 225 -27.38 -15.70 11.26
C ARG A 225 -26.25 -16.37 10.46
N ARG A 226 -25.42 -15.60 9.75
CA ARG A 226 -24.30 -16.14 8.97
C ARG A 226 -23.30 -16.86 9.88
N THR A 227 -22.81 -16.19 10.91
CA THR A 227 -21.82 -16.78 11.83
C THR A 227 -22.34 -18.07 12.46
N ARG A 228 -23.61 -18.10 12.89
CA ARG A 228 -24.26 -19.31 13.41
C ARG A 228 -24.30 -20.44 12.41
N THR A 229 -24.66 -20.14 11.16
CA THR A 229 -24.69 -21.16 10.11
C THR A 229 -23.30 -21.70 9.80
N MET A 230 -22.25 -20.88 9.90
CA MET A 230 -20.87 -21.32 9.67
C MET A 230 -20.38 -22.22 10.80
N VAL A 231 -20.58 -21.82 12.06
CA VAL A 231 -20.27 -22.64 13.24
C VAL A 231 -21.01 -23.97 13.18
N SER A 232 -22.32 -23.94 12.93
CA SER A 232 -23.14 -25.16 12.80
C SER A 232 -22.69 -26.07 11.65
N LYS A 233 -22.21 -25.51 10.53
CA LYS A 233 -21.64 -26.28 9.42
C LYS A 233 -20.35 -26.98 9.82
N VAL A 234 -19.43 -26.27 10.48
CA VAL A 234 -18.17 -26.85 10.98
C VAL A 234 -18.48 -27.95 12.00
N ASP A 235 -19.33 -27.68 12.99
CA ASP A 235 -19.70 -28.65 14.02
C ASP A 235 -20.38 -29.88 13.42
N SER A 236 -21.23 -29.71 12.41
CA SER A 236 -21.85 -30.84 11.70
C SER A 236 -20.81 -31.68 10.97
N TYR A 237 -19.76 -31.06 10.42
CA TYR A 237 -18.68 -31.76 9.74
C TYR A 237 -17.77 -32.51 10.74
N VAL A 238 -17.42 -31.88 11.87
CA VAL A 238 -16.67 -32.52 12.96
C VAL A 238 -17.42 -33.74 13.50
N ARG A 239 -18.73 -33.60 13.75
CA ARG A 239 -19.60 -34.69 14.24
C ARG A 239 -19.96 -35.73 13.17
N GLN A 240 -19.28 -35.72 12.03
CA GLN A 240 -19.51 -36.65 10.92
C GLN A 240 -20.90 -36.65 10.29
N ARG A 241 -21.72 -35.62 10.56
CA ARG A 241 -23.05 -35.46 9.93
C ARG A 241 -22.98 -34.92 8.51
N ARG A 242 -21.83 -34.39 8.10
CA ARG A 242 -21.56 -33.88 6.75
C ARG A 242 -20.22 -34.42 6.26
N HIS A 243 -20.16 -34.82 4.99
CA HIS A 243 -18.93 -35.30 4.34
C HIS A 243 -18.14 -34.17 3.64
N LYS A 244 -18.80 -33.03 3.36
CA LYS A 244 -18.20 -31.89 2.66
C LYS A 244 -18.44 -30.60 3.45
N LEU A 245 -17.39 -29.82 3.62
CA LEU A 245 -17.42 -28.49 4.22
C LEU A 245 -16.66 -27.52 3.32
N THR A 246 -17.28 -26.41 2.95
CA THR A 246 -16.61 -25.36 2.18
C THR A 246 -16.87 -24.03 2.84
N ILE A 247 -15.80 -23.42 3.35
CA ILE A 247 -15.81 -22.11 4.00
C ILE A 247 -14.91 -21.21 3.17
N LYS A 248 -15.45 -20.08 2.76
CA LYS A 248 -14.72 -19.06 2.02
C LYS A 248 -14.99 -17.72 2.68
N GLU A 249 -13.96 -17.17 3.29
CA GLU A 249 -13.98 -15.85 3.90
C GLU A 249 -13.01 -14.96 3.11
N ASN A 250 -13.58 -13.98 2.42
CA ASN A 250 -12.81 -12.95 1.73
C ASN A 250 -12.82 -11.69 2.61
N CYS A 251 -11.69 -10.99 2.66
CA CYS A 251 -11.65 -9.62 3.15
C CYS A 251 -12.64 -8.78 2.34
N ALA A 252 -13.39 -7.93 3.04
CA ALA A 252 -14.28 -7.01 2.34
C ALA A 252 -13.43 -6.02 1.55
N LEU A 253 -13.82 -5.79 0.30
CA LEU A 253 -13.16 -4.78 -0.54
C LEU A 253 -13.20 -3.43 0.19
N SER A 254 -12.05 -2.75 0.28
CA SER A 254 -12.01 -1.41 0.87
C SER A 254 -12.87 -0.46 0.03
N TRP A 255 -13.95 0.07 0.62
CA TRP A 255 -14.84 1.03 -0.04
C TRP A 255 -14.06 2.27 -0.50
N GLN A 256 -13.03 2.67 0.24
CA GLN A 256 -12.13 3.78 -0.13
C GLN A 256 -11.37 3.48 -1.43
N GLY A 257 -10.86 2.26 -1.57
CA GLY A 257 -10.18 1.82 -2.79
C GLY A 257 -11.12 1.81 -3.99
N VAL A 258 -12.36 1.34 -3.80
CA VAL A 258 -13.40 1.39 -4.84
C VAL A 258 -13.70 2.82 -5.25
N LEU A 259 -14.00 3.71 -4.29
CA LEU A 259 -14.32 5.09 -4.58
C LEU A 259 -13.15 5.83 -5.25
N ALA A 260 -11.92 5.66 -4.78
CA ALA A 260 -10.75 6.25 -5.41
C ALA A 260 -10.58 5.77 -6.87
N THR A 261 -10.80 4.48 -7.12
CA THR A 261 -10.74 3.92 -8.48
C THR A 261 -11.83 4.52 -9.37
N VAL A 262 -13.07 4.60 -8.87
CA VAL A 262 -14.22 5.14 -9.61
C VAL A 262 -14.02 6.64 -9.88
N LEU A 263 -13.71 7.44 -8.86
CA LEU A 263 -13.49 8.88 -8.99
C LEU A 263 -12.27 9.21 -9.86
N GLY A 264 -11.18 8.45 -9.73
CA GLY A 264 -10.00 8.59 -10.57
C GLY A 264 -10.31 8.34 -12.05
N LEU A 265 -11.09 7.29 -12.34
CA LEU A 265 -11.53 6.98 -13.70
C LEU A 265 -12.46 8.06 -14.27
N PHE A 266 -13.45 8.51 -13.51
CA PHE A 266 -14.36 9.58 -13.93
C PHE A 266 -13.63 10.90 -14.17
N ALA A 267 -12.73 11.28 -13.26
CA ALA A 267 -11.91 12.49 -13.41
C ALA A 267 -11.03 12.39 -14.66
N PHE A 268 -10.44 11.23 -14.93
CA PHE A 268 -9.62 10.99 -16.12
C PHE A 268 -10.43 11.17 -17.41
N LEU A 269 -11.62 10.55 -17.50
CA LEU A 269 -12.51 10.70 -18.65
C LEU A 269 -12.96 12.16 -18.85
N LEU A 270 -13.28 12.85 -17.77
CA LEU A 270 -13.67 14.26 -17.80
C LEU A 270 -12.51 15.16 -18.27
N THR A 271 -11.26 14.87 -17.84
CA THR A 271 -10.08 15.61 -18.32
C THR A 271 -9.80 15.38 -19.81
N ILE A 272 -10.06 14.17 -20.33
CA ILE A 272 -9.94 13.89 -21.77
C ILE A 272 -11.03 14.65 -22.54
N LEU A 273 -12.28 14.60 -22.08
CA LEU A 273 -13.39 15.28 -22.74
C LEU A 273 -13.17 16.80 -22.80
N ILE A 274 -12.79 17.43 -21.68
CA ILE A 274 -12.52 18.88 -21.67
C ILE A 274 -11.24 19.22 -22.45
N GLY A 275 -10.21 18.39 -22.34
CA GLY A 275 -8.92 18.60 -23.00
C GLY A 275 -9.01 18.57 -24.53
N GLN A 276 -9.97 17.84 -25.10
CA GLN A 276 -10.20 17.79 -26.55
C GLN A 276 -10.76 19.08 -27.14
N PHE A 277 -11.40 19.94 -26.33
CA PHE A 277 -12.06 21.17 -26.82
C PHE A 277 -11.30 22.46 -26.49
N SER A 278 -10.15 22.41 -25.81
CA SER A 278 -9.54 23.62 -25.22
C SER A 278 -8.59 24.41 -26.11
N GLU A 279 -8.32 24.01 -27.36
CA GLU A 279 -7.45 24.79 -28.25
C GLU A 279 -8.09 24.98 -29.64
N PRO A 280 -8.87 26.05 -29.85
CA PRO A 280 -8.86 26.69 -31.16
C PRO A 280 -7.43 27.22 -31.38
N GLU A 281 -6.71 26.70 -32.38
CA GLU A 281 -5.49 27.35 -32.84
C GLU A 281 -5.84 28.80 -33.19
N ASP A 282 -5.35 29.80 -32.45
CA ASP A 282 -5.43 31.20 -32.88
C ASP A 282 -4.49 31.36 -34.08
N PRO A 283 -4.97 31.43 -35.35
CA PRO A 283 -4.07 31.54 -36.49
C PRO A 283 -3.28 32.85 -36.47
N TRP A 284 -3.78 33.85 -35.73
CA TRP A 284 -3.26 35.21 -35.67
C TRP A 284 -2.05 35.40 -34.73
N LYS A 285 -1.74 34.43 -33.86
CA LYS A 285 -0.58 34.53 -32.93
C LYS A 285 0.74 34.05 -33.54
N ARG A 286 0.73 33.46 -34.73
CA ARG A 286 1.97 33.23 -35.50
C ARG A 286 2.45 34.58 -36.04
N LYS A 287 3.06 35.41 -35.17
CA LYS A 287 3.83 36.56 -35.65
C LYS A 287 4.79 36.02 -36.71
N PRO A 288 4.76 36.53 -37.96
CA PRO A 288 5.65 36.04 -38.99
C PRO A 288 7.06 36.11 -38.42
N SER A 289 7.72 34.96 -38.36
CA SER A 289 9.12 34.88 -38.01
C SER A 289 9.79 36.00 -38.79
N LYS A 290 10.34 37.00 -38.09
CA LYS A 290 11.24 37.98 -38.69
C LYS A 290 12.48 37.19 -39.10
N ARG A 291 12.34 36.38 -40.15
CA ARG A 291 13.39 35.73 -40.90
C ARG A 291 14.30 36.88 -41.25
N GLY A 292 15.46 36.90 -40.59
CA GLY A 292 16.30 38.08 -40.49
C GLY A 292 16.37 38.79 -41.82
N VAL A 293 15.67 39.91 -41.92
CA VAL A 293 16.01 40.93 -42.91
C VAL A 293 17.46 41.20 -42.59
N ARG A 294 18.36 40.68 -43.44
CA ARG A 294 19.80 40.90 -43.35
C ARG A 294 19.94 42.40 -43.12
N GLN A 295 20.35 42.80 -41.91
CA GLN A 295 20.70 44.19 -41.71
C GLN A 295 21.83 44.45 -42.71
N PRO A 296 21.69 45.45 -43.59
CA PRO A 296 22.81 45.85 -44.43
C PRO A 296 24.00 46.14 -43.50
N PRO A 297 25.23 45.79 -43.91
CA PRO A 297 26.42 45.92 -43.07
C PRO A 297 26.50 47.35 -42.54
N LYS A 298 26.54 47.49 -41.21
CA LYS A 298 26.80 48.79 -40.58
C LYS A 298 28.16 49.31 -41.06
N PRO A 299 28.25 50.56 -41.54
CA PRO A 299 29.53 51.16 -41.87
C PRO A 299 30.43 51.22 -40.61
N PRO A 300 31.76 51.13 -40.78
CA PRO A 300 32.70 51.09 -39.66
C PRO A 300 32.59 52.38 -38.83
N SER A 301 32.06 52.24 -37.61
CA SER A 301 32.02 53.32 -36.64
C SER A 301 33.44 53.58 -36.13
N ARG A 302 33.94 54.77 -36.47
CA ARG A 302 35.21 55.37 -36.02
C ARG A 302 35.29 55.31 -34.49
N THR A 303 36.34 54.67 -33.99
CA THR A 303 36.67 54.57 -32.56
C THR A 303 37.04 55.93 -32.00
N THR A 304 36.13 56.58 -31.28
CA THR A 304 36.46 57.63 -30.31
C THR A 304 36.68 57.00 -28.94
N LYS A 305 37.94 56.92 -28.53
CA LYS A 305 38.35 56.68 -27.14
C LYS A 305 37.68 57.73 -26.25
N SER A 306 36.73 57.31 -25.41
CA SER A 306 36.26 58.12 -24.29
C SER A 306 36.43 57.36 -22.98
N ARG A 307 37.48 57.78 -22.28
CA ARG A 307 37.56 58.07 -20.85
C ARG A 307 36.93 57.06 -19.87
N VAL A 308 37.86 56.37 -19.22
CA VAL A 308 37.75 55.76 -17.89
C VAL A 308 37.02 56.68 -16.92
N GLY A 309 35.92 56.19 -16.34
CA GLY A 309 35.28 56.74 -15.15
C GLY A 309 35.31 55.69 -14.03
N PRO A 310 35.56 56.08 -12.77
CA PRO A 310 35.78 55.13 -11.68
C PRO A 310 34.51 54.43 -11.23
N SER A 311 34.64 53.12 -11.04
CA SER A 311 33.64 52.22 -10.46
C SER A 311 33.55 52.43 -8.96
N TYR A 312 32.53 53.16 -8.49
CA TYR A 312 32.18 53.18 -7.06
C TYR A 312 31.46 51.89 -6.67
N LYS A 313 32.13 51.11 -5.81
CA LYS A 313 31.54 50.06 -4.98
C LYS A 313 30.48 50.67 -4.05
N GLY A 314 29.23 50.27 -4.21
CA GLY A 314 28.14 50.54 -3.28
C GLY A 314 27.65 49.24 -2.64
N SER A 315 28.26 48.87 -1.52
CA SER A 315 27.74 47.90 -0.55
C SER A 315 26.48 48.45 0.11
N GLY A 316 25.38 47.70 0.11
CA GLY A 316 24.12 48.15 0.71
C GLY A 316 23.20 47.01 1.13
N ASN A 317 23.44 46.54 2.36
CA ASN A 317 22.48 46.07 3.36
C ASN A 317 21.48 44.94 3.07
N ARG A 318 21.80 43.82 3.75
CA ARG A 318 20.87 42.96 4.51
C ARG A 318 19.64 43.72 5.02
N TYR A 319 18.45 43.20 4.71
CA TYR A 319 17.34 43.23 5.65
C TYR A 319 16.86 41.81 5.92
N SER A 320 17.08 41.41 7.17
CA SER A 320 16.48 40.27 7.84
C SER A 320 14.97 40.43 7.89
N SER A 321 14.22 39.44 7.42
CA SER A 321 12.79 39.30 7.76
C SER A 321 12.60 38.11 8.69
N VAL A 322 12.48 38.47 9.97
CA VAL A 322 11.67 37.91 11.06
C VAL A 322 10.97 36.56 10.83
N PRO A 323 11.21 35.54 11.66
CA PRO A 323 10.31 34.40 11.78
C PRO A 323 9.07 34.77 12.62
N LYS A 324 7.88 34.56 12.05
CA LYS A 324 6.62 34.61 12.80
C LYS A 324 6.54 33.43 13.76
N GLN A 325 6.51 33.73 15.06
CA GLN A 325 5.97 32.85 16.09
C GLN A 325 4.47 32.67 15.85
N SER A 326 4.01 31.42 15.73
CA SER A 326 2.60 31.08 15.94
C SER A 326 2.49 30.28 17.23
N THR A 327 1.91 30.95 18.22
CA THR A 327 1.51 30.43 19.52
C THR A 327 0.24 29.58 19.41
N SER A 328 0.14 28.62 20.34
CA SER A 328 -1.10 28.18 21.02
C SER A 328 -2.20 27.50 20.20
N ARG A 329 -2.49 26.23 20.51
CA ARG A 329 -3.59 25.91 21.44
C ARG A 329 -3.58 24.43 21.85
N LYS A 330 -3.39 24.20 23.15
CA LYS A 330 -3.92 23.03 23.85
C LYS A 330 -5.43 23.22 23.97
N SER A 331 -6.21 22.20 23.63
CA SER A 331 -7.56 21.99 24.16
C SER A 331 -7.62 20.61 24.77
N ASN A 332 -8.24 20.56 25.95
CA ASN A 332 -8.44 19.40 26.83
C ASN A 332 -9.06 18.20 26.14
#